data_AF-A0A851HL99-F1
#
_entry.id   AF-A0A851HL99-F1
#
_cell.length_a   1.000
_cell.length_b   1.000
_cell.length_c   1.000
_cell.angle_alpha   90.00
_cell.angle_beta   90.00
_cell.angle_gamma   90.00
#
_symmetry.space_group_name_H-M   'P 1'
#
loop_
_entity.id
_entity.type
_entity.pdbx_description
1 polymer ?
#
loop_
_entity_poly.entity_id
_entity_poly.type
_entity_poly.pdbx_seq_one_letter_code
_entity_poly.pdbx_strand_id
1 'polypeptide(L)' 'MAALEDSAVAQRIYTCQTCQKTDADASLFKLVKIDRVGFVICKDCWDD' A
#
# COMPACT_ATOMS: atom_id res chain seq x y z
N MET A 1 31.19 -3.36 9.60
CA MET A 1 29.87 -2.85 10.06
C MET A 1 28.86 -3.07 8.94
N ALA A 2 27.68 -3.57 9.33
CA ALA A 2 26.40 -3.66 8.62
C ALA A 2 26.35 -4.39 7.25
N ALA A 3 25.66 -5.53 7.27
CA ALA A 3 25.08 -6.18 6.11
C ALA A 3 24.12 -5.22 5.41
N LEU A 4 24.30 -5.04 4.10
CA LEU A 4 23.24 -4.57 3.22
C LEU A 4 22.90 -5.79 2.38
N GLU A 5 21.95 -6.56 2.89
CA GLU A 5 21.28 -7.62 2.14
C GLU A 5 20.65 -6.97 0.91
N ASP A 6 21.39 -7.08 -0.19
CA ASP A 6 20.95 -6.86 -1.55
C ASP A 6 19.92 -7.95 -1.88
N SER A 7 18.73 -7.78 -1.32
CA SER A 7 17.54 -8.52 -1.69
C SER A 7 16.58 -7.47 -2.21
N ALA A 8 16.76 -7.12 -3.48
CA ALA A 8 15.74 -6.53 -4.32
C ALA A 8 14.59 -7.53 -4.53
N VAL A 9 14.02 -8.04 -3.43
CA VAL A 9 12.63 -8.48 -3.43
C VAL A 9 11.88 -7.21 -3.76
N ALA A 10 11.32 -7.15 -4.97
CA ALA A 10 10.34 -6.15 -5.32
C ALA A 10 9.13 -6.34 -4.38
N GLN A 11 9.27 -5.90 -3.13
CA GLN A 11 8.19 -5.82 -2.18
C GLN A 11 7.21 -4.88 -2.85
N ARG A 12 6.04 -5.41 -3.21
CA ARG A 12 4.96 -4.58 -3.74
C ARG A 12 4.56 -3.65 -2.61
N ILE A 13 5.11 -2.43 -2.64
CA ILE A 13 4.70 -1.36 -1.75
C ILE A 13 3.38 -0.85 -2.28
N TYR A 14 2.36 -0.91 -1.43
CA TYR A 14 1.04 -0.38 -1.71
C TYR A 14 0.97 1.05 -1.16
N THR A 15 0.40 1.96 -1.95
CA THR A 15 0.26 3.37 -1.58
C THR A 15 -1.22 3.71 -1.48
N CYS A 16 -1.64 4.25 -0.34
CA CYS A 16 -2.97 4.80 -0.16
C CYS A 16 -3.10 6.10 -0.96
N GLN A 17 -4.08 6.21 -1.84
CA GLN A 17 -4.30 7.44 -2.60
C GLN A 17 -4.92 8.56 -1.75
N THR A 18 -5.56 8.24 -0.63
CA THR A 18 -6.22 9.23 0.24
C THR A 18 -5.22 9.94 1.15
N CYS A 19 -4.41 9.19 1.90
CA CYS A 19 -3.47 9.74 2.90
C CYS A 19 -1.99 9.61 2.50
N GLN A 20 -1.71 9.02 1.33
CA GLN A 20 -0.35 8.79 0.81
C GLN A 20 0.55 7.92 1.71
N LYS A 21 -0.03 7.19 2.67
CA LYS A 21 0.70 6.15 3.43
C LYS A 21 1.11 5.02 2.50
N THR A 22 2.36 4.59 2.63
CA THR A 22 2.94 3.45 1.91
C THR A 22 3.27 2.33 2.88
N ASP A 23 2.89 1.10 2.55
CA ASP A 23 3.22 -0.08 3.35
C ASP A 23 3.41 -1.30 2.44
N ALA A 24 4.18 -2.29 2.89
CA ALA A 24 4.41 -3.53 2.15
C ALA A 24 3.30 -4.55 2.39
N ASP A 25 2.50 -4.37 3.44
CA ASP A 25 1.38 -5.25 3.76
C ASP A 25 0.15 -4.93 2.91
N ALA A 26 -0.21 -5.84 2.00
CA ALA A 26 -1.38 -5.69 1.14
C ALA A 26 -2.72 -5.72 1.93
N SER A 27 -2.75 -6.32 3.12
CA SER A 27 -3.96 -6.47 3.94
C SER A 27 -4.39 -5.16 4.58
N LEU A 28 -3.44 -4.23 4.74
CA LEU A 28 -3.71 -2.87 5.19
C LEU A 28 -4.35 -2.00 4.10
N PHE A 29 -4.37 -2.44 2.84
CA PHE A 29 -4.98 -1.71 1.74
C PHE A 29 -6.16 -2.45 1.14
N LYS A 30 -7.12 -1.67 0.65
CA LYS A 30 -8.31 -2.15 -0.03
C LYS A 30 -8.42 -1.45 -1.37
N LEU A 31 -8.69 -2.23 -2.42
CA LEU A 31 -9.03 -1.68 -3.73
C LEU A 31 -10.54 -1.38 -3.73
N VAL A 32 -10.89 -0.09 -3.79
CA VAL A 32 -12.27 0.37 -3.94
C VAL A 32 -12.48 0.83 -5.37
N LYS A 33 -13.59 0.44 -5.98
CA LYS A 33 -13.94 0.84 -7.35
C LYS A 33 -15.07 1.86 -7.31
N ILE A 34 -14.81 3.07 -7.80
CA ILE A 34 -15.78 4.15 -7.93
C ILE A 34 -15.82 4.52 -9.41
N ASP A 35 -17.00 4.52 -10.04
CA ASP A 35 -17.16 4.88 -11.46
C ASP A 35 -16.22 4.12 -12.43
N ARG A 36 -15.96 2.84 -12.16
CA ARG A 36 -14.98 1.97 -12.87
C ARG A 36 -13.50 2.34 -12.69
N VAL A 37 -13.19 3.37 -11.90
CA VAL A 37 -11.83 3.73 -11.49
C VAL A 37 -11.48 2.99 -10.19
N GLY A 38 -10.36 2.27 -10.17
CA GLY A 38 -9.86 1.58 -9.00
C GLY A 38 -8.96 2.49 -8.16
N PHE A 39 -9.36 2.76 -6.91
CA PHE A 39 -8.60 3.49 -5.92
C PHE A 39 -8.07 2.54 -4.84
N VAL A 40 -6.78 2.63 -4.55
CA VAL A 40 -6.17 1.91 -3.43
C VAL A 40 -6.25 2.80 -2.20
N ILE A 41 -6.92 2.35 -1.16
CA ILE A 41 -7.09 3.09 0.10
C ILE A 41 -6.66 2.22 1.29
N CYS A 42 -5.99 2.81 2.29
CA CYS A 42 -5.56 2.08 3.49
C CYS A 42 -6.68 1.96 4.52
N LYS A 43 -6.56 0.98 5.45
CA LYS A 43 -7.49 0.71 6.55
C LYS A 43 -7.99 1.95 7.27
N ASP A 44 -7.08 2.80 7.71
CA ASP A 44 -7.39 4.10 8.32
C ASP A 44 -8.40 4.96 7.53
N CYS A 45 -8.38 4.88 6.21
CA CYS A 45 -9.19 5.76 5.35
C CYS A 45 -10.51 5.13 4.92
N TRP A 46 -10.75 3.83 5.14
CA TRP A 46 -12.02 3.17 4.80
C TRP A 46 -12.81 2.67 6.01
N ASP A 47 -12.24 2.74 7.21
CA ASP A 47 -12.83 2.27 8.47
C ASP A 47 -13.46 3.40 9.33
N ASP A 48 -13.47 4.65 8.84
CA ASP A 48 -14.02 5.92 9.42
C ASP A 48 -14.15 5.99 10.97
#